data_AF-A0A2S8IPI9-F1
#
_entry.id   AF-A0A2S8IPI9-F1
#
_cell.length_a   1.000
_cell.length_b   1.000
_cell.length_c   1.000
_cell.angle_alpha   90.00
_cell.angle_beta   90.00
_cell.angle_gamma   90.00
#
_symmetry.space_group_name_H-M   'P 1'
#
loop_
_entity.id
_entity.type
_entity.pdbx_description
1 polymer ?
#
loop_
_entity_poly.entity_id
_entity_poly.type
_entity_poly.pdbx_seq_one_letter_code
_entity_poly.pdbx_strand_id
1 'polypeptide(L)'
;MISTFTRHAIRLVLILGASAIALVVLFLVVGTARYERDDGYCPDASVAELEAKILTFVKVHGIDPDAIEFAGTPRYHADKLGWWAFDLKSREASYVATIDCEHRVTGFGKIQMFPLNPAAPMQ
;
A
#
# COMPACT_ATOMS: atom_id res chain seq x y z
N MET A 1 -48.94 -10.60 -31.64
CA MET A 1 -48.79 -10.31 -30.19
C MET A 1 -47.47 -10.91 -29.73
N ILE A 2 -46.48 -10.09 -29.36
CA ILE A 2 -45.26 -10.60 -28.71
C ILE A 2 -45.70 -11.21 -27.38
N SER A 3 -45.42 -12.50 -27.19
CA SER A 3 -45.80 -13.23 -25.99
C SER A 3 -45.22 -12.52 -24.77
N THR A 4 -46.03 -12.38 -23.73
CA THR A 4 -45.66 -11.77 -22.45
C THR A 4 -44.37 -12.39 -21.88
N PHE A 5 -44.14 -13.67 -22.19
CA PHE A 5 -42.94 -14.42 -21.86
C PHE A 5 -41.70 -13.90 -22.58
N THR A 6 -41.80 -13.65 -23.90
CA THR A 6 -40.71 -13.08 -24.70
C THR A 6 -40.36 -11.66 -24.22
N ARG A 7 -41.37 -10.88 -23.82
CA ARG A 7 -41.15 -9.53 -23.27
C ARG A 7 -40.43 -9.56 -21.92
N HIS A 8 -40.71 -10.55 -21.07
CA HIS A 8 -40.01 -10.73 -19.79
C HIS A 8 -38.57 -11.21 -19.97
N ALA A 9 -38.35 -12.17 -20.88
CA ALA A 9 -37.01 -12.65 -21.20
C ALA A 9 -36.11 -11.52 -21.71
N ILE A 10 -36.60 -10.68 -22.62
CA ILE A 10 -35.85 -9.53 -23.14
C ILE A 10 -35.54 -8.53 -22.02
N ARG A 11 -36.50 -8.23 -21.14
CA ARG A 11 -36.26 -7.33 -20.01
C ARG A 11 -35.21 -7.87 -19.04
N LEU A 12 -35.24 -9.16 -18.73
CA LEU A 12 -34.24 -9.79 -17.87
C LEU A 12 -32.83 -9.69 -18.46
N VAL A 13 -32.67 -9.99 -19.75
CA VAL A 13 -31.38 -9.88 -20.43
C VAL A 13 -30.86 -8.44 -20.41
N LEU A 14 -31.74 -7.45 -20.65
CA LEU A 14 -31.36 -6.05 -20.60
C LEU A 14 -30.94 -5.60 -19.20
N ILE A 15 -31.65 -6.03 -18.15
CA ILE A 15 -31.30 -5.72 -16.75
C ILE A 15 -29.95 -6.35 -16.39
N LEU A 16 -29.74 -7.62 -16.75
CA LEU A 16 -28.49 -8.31 -16.49
C LEU A 16 -27.31 -7.63 -17.20
N GLY A 17 -27.49 -7.29 -18.48
CA GLY A 17 -26.48 -6.54 -19.25
C GLY A 17 -26.16 -5.19 -18.61
N ALA A 18 -27.19 -4.42 -18.25
CA ALA A 18 -27.01 -3.12 -17.59
C ALA A 18 -26.29 -3.26 -16.24
N SER A 19 -26.65 -4.27 -15.43
CA SER A 19 -25.98 -4.54 -14.15
C SER A 19 -24.51 -4.94 -14.31
N ALA A 20 -24.20 -5.74 -15.33
CA ALA A 20 -22.82 -6.16 -15.59
C ALA A 20 -21.96 -4.96 -16.00
N ILE A 21 -22.48 -4.10 -16.89
CA ILE A 21 -21.81 -2.87 -17.29
C ILE A 21 -21.63 -1.93 -16.09
N ALA A 22 -22.65 -1.74 -15.27
CA ALA A 22 -22.57 -0.91 -14.07
C ALA A 22 -21.52 -1.42 -13.07
N LEU A 23 -21.41 -2.74 -12.88
CA LEU A 23 -20.38 -3.35 -12.04
C LEU A 23 -18.97 -3.10 -12.60
N VAL A 24 -18.76 -3.29 -13.91
CA VAL A 24 -17.47 -3.01 -14.55
C VAL A 24 -17.09 -1.53 -14.39
N VAL A 25 -18.03 -0.62 -14.61
CA VAL A 25 -17.81 0.82 -14.42
C VAL A 25 -17.48 1.13 -12.96
N LEU A 26 -18.17 0.53 -11.99
CA LEU A 26 -17.86 0.69 -10.57
C LEU A 26 -16.45 0.20 -10.24
N PHE A 27 -16.03 -0.96 -10.74
CA PHE A 27 -14.69 -1.47 -10.55
C PHE A 27 -13.63 -0.57 -11.17
N LEU A 28 -13.88 -0.04 -12.37
CA LEU A 28 -13.00 0.91 -13.02
C LEU A 28 -12.91 2.21 -12.22
N VAL A 29 -14.03 2.77 -11.76
CA VAL A 29 -14.04 4.00 -10.94
C VAL A 29 -13.37 3.79 -9.59
N VAL A 30 -13.57 2.65 -8.93
CA VAL A 30 -12.85 2.34 -7.68
C VAL A 30 -11.36 2.14 -7.95
N GLY A 31 -11.00 1.52 -9.07
CA GLY A 31 -9.61 1.32 -9.50
C GLY A 31 -8.92 2.64 -9.87
N THR A 32 -9.57 3.51 -10.64
CA THR A 32 -9.02 4.80 -11.08
C THR A 32 -9.10 5.85 -9.98
N ALA A 33 -10.13 5.89 -9.12
CA ALA A 33 -10.13 6.76 -7.95
C ALA A 33 -9.01 6.39 -6.94
N ARG A 34 -8.52 5.13 -6.99
CA ARG A 34 -7.33 4.65 -6.26
C ARG A 34 -6.01 4.89 -7.01
N TYR A 35 -6.04 5.35 -8.25
CA TYR A 35 -4.85 5.45 -9.12
C TYR A 35 -4.68 6.84 -9.76
N GLU A 36 -5.70 7.69 -9.69
CA GLU A 36 -5.82 8.96 -10.39
C GLU A 36 -6.03 10.08 -9.37
N ARG A 37 -5.22 10.07 -8.32
CA ARG A 37 -5.04 11.24 -7.46
C ARG A 37 -3.56 11.52 -7.32
N ASP A 38 -3.13 12.45 -8.16
CA ASP A 38 -1.92 13.25 -8.08
C ASP A 38 -0.61 12.46 -8.13
N ASP A 39 -0.04 12.41 -9.34
CA ASP A 39 1.38 12.39 -9.68
C ASP A 39 2.36 12.19 -8.51
N GLY A 40 2.29 11.04 -7.84
CA GLY A 40 3.34 10.42 -7.04
C GLY A 40 4.30 11.30 -6.24
N TYR A 41 3.88 12.42 -5.68
CA TYR A 41 4.81 13.40 -5.10
C TYR A 41 4.27 13.97 -3.80
N CYS A 42 4.90 13.59 -2.69
CA CYS A 42 4.46 13.95 -1.33
C CYS A 42 5.64 14.19 -0.35
N PRO A 43 6.59 15.08 -0.68
CA PRO A 43 7.66 15.45 0.25
C PRO A 43 7.15 16.16 1.50
N ASP A 44 5.93 16.73 1.44
CA ASP A 44 5.31 17.47 2.55
C ASP A 44 4.33 16.60 3.36
N ALA A 45 4.31 15.29 3.13
CA ALA A 45 3.47 14.37 3.90
C ALA A 45 3.82 14.44 5.40
N SER A 46 2.78 14.42 6.24
CA SER A 46 2.96 14.43 7.69
C SER A 46 3.65 13.15 8.14
N VAL A 47 4.90 13.27 8.59
CA VAL A 47 5.68 12.13 9.10
C VAL A 47 4.91 11.40 10.21
N ALA A 48 4.28 12.12 11.13
CA ALA A 48 3.50 11.51 12.22
C ALA A 48 2.30 10.70 11.71
N GLU A 49 1.64 11.13 10.63
CA GLU A 49 0.55 10.37 10.03
C GLU A 49 1.07 9.08 9.37
N LEU A 50 2.20 9.16 8.66
CA LEU A 50 2.85 8.01 8.05
C LEU A 50 3.32 6.99 9.11
N GLU A 51 3.91 7.46 10.21
CA GLU A 51 4.31 6.61 11.34
C GLU A 51 3.11 5.88 11.94
N ALA A 52 1.99 6.57 12.19
CA ALA A 52 0.77 5.97 12.71
C ALA A 52 0.21 4.88 11.77
N LYS A 53 0.32 5.07 10.45
CA LYS A 53 -0.06 4.06 9.45
C LYS A 53 0.85 2.84 9.50
N ILE A 54 2.15 3.04 9.63
CA ILE A 54 3.12 1.95 9.79
C ILE A 54 2.85 1.18 11.08
N LEU A 55 2.60 1.86 12.21
CA LEU A 55 2.27 1.20 13.48
C LEU A 55 0.96 0.39 13.40
N THR A 56 -0.03 0.91 12.67
CA THR A 56 -1.27 0.16 12.38
C THR A 56 -0.97 -1.11 11.56
N PHE A 57 -0.11 -0.99 10.54
CA PHE A 57 0.26 -2.11 9.68
C PHE A 57 0.97 -3.22 10.47
N VAL A 58 1.96 -2.88 11.30
CA VAL A 58 2.73 -3.87 12.07
C VAL A 58 1.84 -4.58 13.10
N LYS A 59 0.90 -3.87 13.73
CA LYS A 59 -0.10 -4.44 14.63
C LYS A 59 -0.98 -5.48 13.95
N VAL A 60 -1.43 -5.20 12.72
CA VAL A 60 -2.22 -6.16 11.92
C VAL A 60 -1.41 -7.41 11.57
N HIS A 61 -0.08 -7.28 11.47
CA HIS A 61 0.84 -8.38 11.16
C HIS A 61 1.40 -9.07 12.42
N GLY A 62 0.82 -8.82 13.59
CA GLY A 62 1.15 -9.53 14.84
C GLY A 62 2.43 -9.05 15.53
N ILE A 63 2.99 -7.91 15.10
CA ILE A 63 4.11 -7.26 15.77
C ILE A 63 3.53 -6.23 16.75
N ASP A 64 4.01 -6.24 17.98
CA ASP A 64 3.63 -5.26 18.99
C ASP A 64 4.11 -3.86 18.56
N PRO A 65 3.21 -2.89 18.30
CA PRO A 65 3.60 -1.55 17.91
C PRO A 65 4.42 -0.84 19.00
N ASP A 66 4.21 -1.16 20.29
CA ASP A 66 4.95 -0.55 21.40
C ASP A 66 6.39 -1.06 21.50
N ALA A 67 6.70 -2.16 20.80
CA ALA A 67 8.05 -2.70 20.67
C ALA A 67 8.81 -2.15 19.46
N ILE A 68 8.18 -1.27 18.66
CA ILE A 68 8.78 -0.67 17.46
C ILE A 68 9.18 0.78 17.74
N GLU A 69 10.44 1.08 17.48
CA GLU A 69 11.00 2.42 17.54
C GLU A 69 11.39 2.88 16.12
N PHE A 70 10.98 4.08 15.74
CA PHE A 70 11.44 4.72 14.51
C PHE A 70 12.87 5.23 14.71
N ALA A 71 13.77 4.84 13.81
CA ALA A 71 15.19 5.12 13.90
C ALA A 71 15.61 6.17 12.86
N GLY A 72 16.16 7.29 13.33
CA GLY A 72 16.67 8.35 12.46
C GLY A 72 15.55 9.12 11.75
N THR A 73 15.92 9.84 10.70
CA THR A 73 14.98 10.63 9.89
C THR A 73 14.47 9.79 8.73
N PRO A 74 13.15 9.77 8.45
CA PRO A 74 12.62 9.08 7.28
C PRO A 74 13.13 9.72 6.00
N ARG A 75 13.23 8.91 4.94
CA ARG A 75 13.80 9.33 3.65
C ARG A 75 12.73 9.34 2.58
N TYR A 76 12.56 10.47 1.91
CA TYR A 76 11.68 10.57 0.75
C TYR A 76 12.40 10.18 -0.54
N HIS A 77 11.74 9.38 -1.36
CA HIS A 77 12.20 8.93 -2.67
C HIS A 77 11.22 9.44 -3.74
N ALA A 78 11.68 10.37 -4.57
CA ALA A 78 10.89 11.05 -5.60
C ALA A 78 10.83 10.27 -6.94
N ASP A 79 10.60 8.96 -6.91
CA ASP A 79 10.40 8.19 -8.14
C ASP A 79 9.02 8.47 -8.77
N LYS A 80 8.61 7.69 -9.79
CA LYS A 80 7.36 7.94 -10.54
C LYS A 80 6.11 8.01 -9.64
N LEU A 81 6.10 7.34 -8.48
CA LEU A 81 4.96 7.30 -7.57
C LEU A 81 5.25 7.90 -6.18
N GLY A 82 6.51 8.16 -5.85
CA GLY A 82 6.89 8.81 -4.60
C GLY A 82 6.63 7.93 -3.38
N TRP A 83 7.63 7.76 -2.54
CA TRP A 83 7.46 6.98 -1.32
C TRP A 83 8.45 7.38 -0.25
N TRP A 84 8.10 7.04 0.98
CA TRP A 84 8.91 7.26 2.16
C TRP A 84 9.47 5.95 2.70
N ALA A 85 10.74 5.96 3.06
CA ALA A 85 11.43 4.88 3.75
C ALA A 85 11.61 5.23 5.23
N PHE A 86 11.23 4.30 6.10
CA PHE A 86 11.40 4.39 7.55
C PHE A 86 12.27 3.24 8.04
N ASP A 87 13.35 3.55 8.74
CA ASP A 87 14.10 2.54 9.48
C ASP A 87 13.43 2.34 10.83
N LEU A 88 13.23 1.08 11.20
CA LEU A 88 12.55 0.68 12.43
C LEU A 88 13.47 -0.24 13.22
N LYS A 89 13.35 -0.21 14.53
CA LYS A 89 14.06 -1.12 15.44
C LYS A 89 13.09 -1.69 16.45
N SER A 90 13.31 -2.96 16.77
CA SER A 90 12.79 -3.61 17.97
C SER A 90 13.97 -4.18 18.75
N ARG A 91 13.70 -4.76 19.91
CA ARG A 91 14.71 -5.48 20.70
C ARG A 91 15.35 -6.65 19.95
N GLU A 92 14.63 -7.22 18.97
CA GLU A 92 15.01 -8.47 18.30
C GLU A 92 15.52 -8.28 16.87
N ALA A 93 15.27 -7.11 16.27
CA ALA A 93 15.43 -6.91 14.85
C ALA A 93 15.47 -5.43 14.47
N SER A 94 16.10 -5.14 13.33
CA SER A 94 15.88 -3.89 12.60
C SER A 94 15.01 -4.19 11.38
N TYR A 95 14.16 -3.26 10.99
CA TYR A 95 13.28 -3.39 9.83
C TYR A 95 13.37 -2.13 8.96
N VAL A 96 12.95 -2.25 7.71
CA VAL A 96 12.60 -1.11 6.86
C VAL A 96 11.14 -1.22 6.51
N ALA A 97 10.41 -0.13 6.69
CA ALA A 97 9.07 0.06 6.15
C ALA A 97 9.13 1.07 4.99
N THR A 98 8.38 0.80 3.94
CA THR A 98 8.17 1.74 2.82
C THR A 98 6.68 2.03 2.71
N ILE A 99 6.34 3.30 2.53
CA ILE A 99 4.95 3.76 2.44
C ILE A 99 4.83 4.72 1.25
N ASP A 100 3.86 4.50 0.39
CA ASP A 100 3.61 5.37 -0.75
C ASP A 100 2.87 6.65 -0.33
N CYS A 101 2.79 7.61 -1.26
CA CYS A 101 2.07 8.86 -1.05
C CYS A 101 0.56 8.71 -0.82
N GLU A 102 -0.01 7.53 -1.04
CA GLU A 102 -1.40 7.20 -0.72
C GLU A 102 -1.56 6.57 0.68
N HIS A 103 -0.51 6.62 1.50
CA HIS A 103 -0.48 6.07 2.86
C HIS A 103 -0.63 4.53 2.89
N ARG A 104 -0.26 3.85 1.80
CA ARG A 104 -0.22 2.37 1.75
C ARG A 104 1.20 1.91 2.06
N VAL A 105 1.33 1.05 3.06
CA VAL A 105 2.62 0.38 3.33
C VAL A 105 2.89 -0.59 2.18
N THR A 106 3.87 -0.26 1.33
CA THR A 106 4.24 -1.01 0.12
C THR A 106 5.31 -2.06 0.37
N GLY A 107 5.99 -1.99 1.51
CA GLY A 107 7.03 -2.95 1.87
C GLY A 107 7.37 -2.90 3.34
N PHE A 108 7.58 -4.06 3.94
CA PHE A 108 8.00 -4.22 5.32
C PHE A 108 8.91 -5.45 5.42
N GLY A 109 10.15 -5.26 5.87
CA GLY A 109 11.13 -6.35 5.89
C GLY A 109 12.17 -6.20 6.98
N LYS A 110 12.63 -7.33 7.53
CA LYS A 110 13.72 -7.38 8.51
C LYS A 110 15.06 -7.18 7.80
N ILE A 111 15.87 -6.25 8.29
CA ILE A 111 17.24 -6.04 7.82
C ILE A 111 18.10 -7.17 8.39
N GLN A 112 18.68 -7.99 7.52
CA GLN A 112 19.79 -8.85 7.90
C GLN A 112 21.07 -8.04 7.78
N MET A 113 21.68 -7.68 8.91
CA MET A 113 23.05 -7.18 8.91
C MET A 113 23.96 -8.34 8.49
N PHE A 114 24.49 -8.29 7.28
CA PHE A 114 25.61 -9.15 6.93
C PHE A 114 26.79 -8.76 7.83
N PRO A 115 27.48 -9.72 8.48
CA PRO A 115 28.69 -9.40 9.19
C PRO A 115 29.69 -8.86 8.17
N LEU A 116 29.98 -7.56 8.26
CA LEU A 116 31.14 -6.96 7.62
C LEU A 116 32.35 -7.55 8.35
N ASN A 117 32.79 -8.73 7.93
CA ASN A 117 34.03 -9.31 8.43
C ASN A 117 35.14 -8.38 7.90
N PRO A 118 35.82 -7.58 8.75
CA PRO A 118 36.96 -6.82 8.26
C PRO A 118 37.99 -7.87 7.85
N ALA A 119 38.33 -7.91 6.56
CA ALA A 119 39.37 -8.78 6.07
C ALA A 119 40.61 -8.55 6.96
N ALA A 120 41.00 -9.58 7.71
CA ALA A 120 42.22 -9.54 8.49
C ALA A 120 43.37 -9.13 7.55
N PRO A 121 44.26 -8.22 7.95
CA PRO A 121 45.37 -7.83 7.10
C PRO A 121 46.21 -9.08 6.84
N MET A 122 46.35 -9.46 5.57
CA MET A 122 47.33 -10.47 5.16
C MET A 122 48.71 -9.94 5.57
N GLN A 123 49.36 -10.66 6.49
CA GLN A 123 50.78 -10.48 6.80
C GLN A 123 51.66 -10.92 5.64
#